data_AF-A0A352IVY7-F1
#
_entry.id   AF-A0A352IVY7-F1
#
_cell.length_a   1.000
_cell.length_b   1.000
_cell.length_c   1.000
_cell.angle_alpha   90.00
_cell.angle_beta   90.00
_cell.angle_gamma   90.00
#
_symmetry.space_group_name_H-M   'P 1'
#
loop_
_entity.id
_entity.type
_entity.pdbx_description
1 polymer ?
#
loop_
_entity_poly.entity_id
_entity_poly.type
_entity_poly.pdbx_seq_one_letter_code
_entity_poly.pdbx_strand_id
1 'polypeptide(L)' 'MVDSSAPVITVDGPGGSGKGTITQMLARKLGWHLLDSGALYRLTALAAARQGVSMDDESGLVK' A
#
# COMPACT_ATOMS: atom_id res chain seq x y z
N MET A 1 27.33 -0.48 -17.74
CA MET A 1 25.99 0.12 -17.75
C MET A 1 25.39 -0.22 -16.40
N VAL A 2 25.21 0.76 -15.52
CA VAL A 2 24.51 0.52 -14.25
C VAL A 2 23.04 0.40 -14.61
N ASP A 3 22.44 -0.75 -14.32
CA ASP A 3 21.03 -0.98 -14.55
C ASP A 3 20.23 0.03 -13.72
N SER A 4 19.47 0.89 -14.40
CA SER A 4 18.76 2.02 -13.80
C SER A 4 17.47 1.60 -13.09
N SER A 5 17.08 0.32 -13.14
CA SER A 5 15.94 -0.18 -12.39
C SER A 5 16.34 -0.46 -10.95
N ALA A 6 15.79 0.32 -10.00
CA ALA A 6 15.87 -0.04 -8.60
C ALA A 6 15.22 -1.43 -8.41
N PRO A 7 15.85 -2.36 -7.67
CA PRO A 7 15.27 -3.68 -7.46
C PRO A 7 13.97 -3.58 -6.65
N VAL A 8 12.93 -4.30 -7.08
CA VAL A 8 11.59 -4.29 -6.46
C VAL A 8 11.22 -5.71 -6.02
N ILE A 9 10.68 -5.83 -4.80
CA ILE A 9 10.12 -7.08 -4.27
C ILE A 9 8.64 -6.86 -3.97
N THR A 10 7.77 -7.70 -4.53
CA THR A 10 6.33 -7.71 -4.22
C THR A 10 6.02 -8.85 -3.25
N VAL A 11 5.05 -8.64 -2.35
CA VAL A 11 4.63 -9.62 -1.35
C VAL A 11 3.12 -9.68 -1.28
N ASP A 12 2.54 -10.73 -1.87
CA ASP A 12 1.09 -10.89 -2.05
C ASP A 12 0.53 -12.09 -1.28
N GLY A 13 -0.79 -12.09 -1.06
CA GLY A 13 -1.51 -13.14 -0.32
C GLY A 13 -2.74 -12.62 0.45
N PRO A 14 -3.54 -13.50 1.06
CA PRO A 14 -4.84 -13.16 1.67
C PRO A 14 -4.72 -12.30 2.93
N GLY A 15 -5.82 -11.70 3.39
CA GLY A 15 -5.89 -11.00 4.67
C GLY A 15 -5.47 -11.92 5.83
N GLY A 16 -4.72 -11.37 6.79
CA GLY A 16 -4.27 -12.14 7.97
C GLY A 16 -3.05 -13.06 7.78
N SER A 17 -2.49 -13.18 6.56
CA SER A 17 -1.34 -14.08 6.31
C SER A 17 0.03 -13.56 6.78
N GLY A 18 0.10 -12.41 7.46
CA GLY A 18 1.36 -11.87 8.00
C GLY A 18 2.24 -11.06 7.02
N LYS A 19 1.73 -10.74 5.81
CA LYS A 19 2.48 -9.97 4.78
C LYS A 19 3.08 -8.67 5.30
N GLY A 20 2.28 -7.83 5.97
CA GLY A 20 2.75 -6.55 6.48
C GLY A 20 3.94 -6.72 7.43
N THR A 21 3.90 -7.73 8.30
CA THR A 21 4.98 -8.07 9.22
C THR A 21 6.25 -8.49 8.48
N ILE A 22 6.15 -9.45 7.55
CA ILE A 22 7.34 -9.95 6.84
C ILE A 22 7.94 -8.88 5.91
N THR A 23 7.12 -8.06 5.25
CA THR A 23 7.63 -6.98 4.38
C THR A 23 8.31 -5.88 5.19
N GLN A 24 7.81 -5.53 6.38
CA GLN A 24 8.50 -4.62 7.30
C GLN A 24 9.85 -5.17 7.76
N MET A 25 9.91 -6.47 8.10
CA MET A 25 11.17 -7.11 8.50
C MET A 25 12.18 -7.13 7.34
N LEU A 26 11.71 -7.44 6.13
CA LEU A 26 12.54 -7.46 4.93
C LEU A 26 13.11 -6.08 4.60
N ALA A 27 12.27 -5.03 4.59
CA ALA A 27 12.68 -3.67 4.33
C ALA A 27 13.75 -3.18 5.33
N ARG A 28 13.55 -3.44 6.64
CA ARG A 28 14.56 -3.12 7.67
C ARG A 28 15.86 -3.88 7.46
N LYS A 29 15.79 -5.18 7.13
CA LYS A 29 16.98 -6.02 6.92
C LYS A 29 17.80 -5.58 5.70
N LEU A 30 17.14 -5.13 4.63
CA LEU A 30 17.78 -4.69 3.40
C LEU A 30 18.14 -3.20 3.40
N GLY A 31 17.63 -2.41 4.36
CA GLY A 31 17.75 -0.95 4.33
C GLY A 31 16.93 -0.32 3.21
N TRP A 32 15.82 -0.95 2.80
CA TRP A 32 14.99 -0.52 1.68
C TRP A 32 13.76 0.25 2.16
N HIS A 33 13.20 1.04 1.26
CA HIS A 33 11.89 1.66 1.46
C HIS A 33 10.78 0.61 1.40
N LEU A 34 9.72 0.84 2.18
CA LEU A 34 8.52 0.02 2.22
C LEU A 34 7.34 0.81 1.65
N LEU A 35 6.63 0.22 0.69
CA LEU A 35 5.34 0.69 0.20
C LEU A 35 4.24 -0.26 0.68
N ASP A 36 3.42 0.18 1.63
CA ASP A 36 2.26 -0.59 2.13
C ASP A 36 0.99 -0.20 1.37
N SER A 37 0.67 -0.95 0.31
CA SER A 37 -0.54 -0.74 -0.49
C SER A 37 -1.82 -0.87 0.34
N GLY A 38 -1.85 -1.77 1.32
CA GLY A 38 -3.01 -1.95 2.21
C GLY A 38 -3.26 -0.71 3.08
N ALA A 39 -2.20 -0.04 3.54
CA ALA A 39 -2.33 1.22 4.27
C ALA A 39 -2.89 2.32 3.38
N LEU A 40 -2.43 2.42 2.12
CA LEU A 40 -2.96 3.39 1.16
C LEU A 40 -4.47 3.20 0.94
N TYR A 41 -4.92 1.97 0.65
CA TYR A 41 -6.36 1.70 0.46
C TYR A 41 -7.19 2.06 1.70
N ARG A 42 -6.70 1.72 2.91
CA ARG A 42 -7.41 2.07 4.16
C ARG A 42 -7.47 3.57 4.40
N LEU A 43 -6.39 4.29 4.10
CA LEU A 43 -6.34 5.75 4.23
C LEU A 43 -7.29 6.43 3.24
N THR A 44 -7.32 5.97 1.98
CA THR A 44 -8.25 6.47 0.97
C THR A 44 -9.71 6.24 1.41
N ALA A 45 -10.04 5.03 1.87
CA ALA A 45 -11.39 4.72 2.36
C ALA A 45 -11.77 5.60 3.57
N LEU A 46 -10.84 5.81 4.51
CA LEU A 46 -11.05 6.68 5.65
C LEU A 46 -11.27 8.14 5.25
N ALA A 47 -10.52 8.65 4.26
CA ALA A 47 -10.68 10.00 3.74
C ALA A 47 -12.05 10.19 3.07
N ALA A 48 -12.45 9.25 2.21
CA ALA A 48 -13.77 9.26 1.56
C ALA A 48 -14.91 9.25 2.59
N ALA A 49 -14.82 8.37 3.60
CA ALA A 49 -15.82 8.29 4.67
C ALA A 49 -15.93 9.60 5.46
N ARG A 50 -14.80 10.27 5.74
CA ARG A 50 -14.78 11.57 6.44
C ARG A 50 -15.37 12.71 5.61
N GLN A 51 -15.25 12.63 4.28
CA GLN A 51 -15.80 13.60 3.35
C GLN A 51 -17.27 13.31 2.99
N GLY A 52 -17.83 12.20 3.47
CA GLY A 52 -19.20 11.80 3.16
C GLY A 52 -19.39 11.38 1.70
N VAL A 53 -18.32 10.93 1.03
CA VAL A 53 -18.41 10.40 -0.34
C VAL A 53 -19.20 9.10 -0.30
N SER A 54 -20.18 8.98 -1.20
CA SER A 54 -20.97 7.75 -1.33
C SER A 54 -20.07 6.60 -1.80
N MET A 55 -20.33 5.38 -1.32
CA MET A 55 -19.57 4.18 -1.72
C MET A 55 -19.74 3.85 -3.21
N ASP A 56 -20.79 4.39 -3.83
CA ASP A 56 -21.14 4.19 -5.25
C ASP A 56 -20.71 5.39 -6.12
N ASP A 57 -20.08 6.40 -5.53
CA ASP A 57 -19.64 7.63 -6.22
C ASP A 57 -18.12 7.65 -6.40
N GLU A 58 -17.66 6.94 -7.43
CA GLU A 58 -16.24 6.94 -7.83
C GLU A 58 -15.77 8.34 -8.22
N SER A 59 -16.62 9.16 -8.83
CA SER A 59 -16.26 10.51 -9.26
C SER A 59 -16.00 11.44 -8.08
N GLY A 60 -16.72 11.25 -6.98
CA GLY A 60 -16.53 11.96 -5.71
C GLY A 60 -15.21 11.64 -5.02
N LEU A 61 -14.57 10.51 -5.32
CA LEU A 61 -13.28 10.09 -4.76
C LEU A 61 -12.07 10.82 -5.36
N VAL A 62 -12.21 11.43 -6.55
CA VAL A 62 -11.11 12.05 -7.33
C VAL A 62 -11.02 13.58 -7.13
N LYS A 63 -11.87 14.15 -6.27
CA LYS A 63 -11.97 15.60 -6.05
C LYS A 63 -10.85 16.20 -5.21
#